data_AF-A0A7C7LUB4-F1
#
_entry.id   AF-A0A7C7LUB4-F1
#
_cell.length_a   1.000
_cell.length_b   1.000
_cell.length_c   1.000
_cell.angle_alpha   90.00
_cell.angle_beta   90.00
_cell.angle_gamma   90.00
#
_symmetry.space_group_name_H-M   'P 1'
#
loop_
_entity.id
_entity.type
_entity.pdbx_description
1 polymer ?
#
loop_
_entity_poly.entity_id
_entity_poly.type
_entity_poly.pdbx_seq_one_letter_code
_entity_poly.pdbx_strand_id
1 'polypeptide(L)'
;MSHSIRLIVLKNIFIIFLIFFIVVLAQNNETDPFSGSVILKHRLLHTPPKPLFENRSHYLDFITDIPGDSVEQAILFFKTNIMENYREFSIEGTHGLYRFKYDPKVYPGQSIKYYFVLKSGDTIYGIPLNSQGKLVPVEKRFIDPIQYYKQRARMNR
;
A
#
# COMPACT_ATOMS: atom_id res chain seq x y z
N MET A 1 50.40 -25.82 -33.21
CA MET A 1 48.96 -26.09 -33.02
C MET A 1 48.28 -25.95 -34.39
N SER A 2 47.66 -27.01 -34.90
CA SER A 2 47.08 -27.06 -36.26
C SER A 2 46.04 -25.94 -36.47
N HIS A 3 46.02 -25.35 -37.67
CA HIS A 3 45.07 -24.31 -38.09
C HIS A 3 43.60 -24.69 -37.77
N SER A 4 43.27 -25.96 -37.96
CA SER A 4 41.95 -26.52 -37.66
C SER A 4 41.59 -26.47 -36.18
N ILE A 5 42.57 -26.62 -35.29
CA ILE A 5 42.36 -26.56 -33.83
C ILE A 5 42.07 -25.12 -33.39
N ARG A 6 42.75 -24.13 -33.98
CA ARG A 6 42.49 -22.70 -33.69
C ARG A 6 41.08 -22.28 -34.10
N LEU A 7 40.60 -22.73 -35.26
CA LEU A 7 39.24 -22.45 -35.74
C LEU A 7 38.16 -23.02 -34.80
N ILE A 8 38.35 -24.24 -34.31
CA ILE A 8 37.43 -24.88 -33.36
C ILE A 8 37.39 -24.10 -32.04
N VAL A 9 38.55 -23.69 -31.52
CA VAL A 9 38.64 -22.91 -30.28
C VAL A 9 37.95 -21.54 -30.43
N LEU A 10 38.19 -20.82 -31.53
CA LEU A 10 37.51 -19.53 -31.78
C LEU A 10 35.98 -19.69 -31.88
N LYS A 11 35.51 -20.72 -32.59
CA LYS A 11 34.08 -21.02 -32.72
C LYS A 11 33.44 -21.28 -31.35
N ASN A 12 34.10 -22.05 -30.48
CA ASN A 12 33.58 -22.37 -29.16
C ASN A 12 33.54 -21.14 -28.24
N ILE A 13 34.56 -20.27 -28.30
CA ILE A 13 34.58 -18.99 -27.57
C ILE A 13 33.41 -18.11 -28.03
N PHE A 14 33.18 -18.03 -29.34
CA PHE A 14 32.07 -17.24 -29.90
C PHE A 14 30.70 -17.77 -29.45
N ILE A 15 30.51 -19.10 -29.41
CA ILE A 15 29.26 -19.71 -28.94
C ILE A 15 29.04 -19.41 -27.45
N ILE A 16 30.08 -19.50 -26.61
CA ILE A 16 29.98 -19.17 -25.18
C ILE A 16 29.59 -17.71 -24.99
N PHE A 17 30.19 -16.80 -25.77
CA PHE A 17 29.85 -15.37 -25.73
C PHE A 17 28.39 -15.12 -26.15
N LEU A 18 27.90 -15.84 -27.17
CA LEU A 18 26.51 -15.75 -27.63
C LEU A 18 25.53 -16.23 -26.57
N ILE A 19 25.82 -17.35 -25.89
CA ILE A 19 25.00 -17.88 -24.79
C ILE A 19 24.96 -16.90 -23.63
N PHE A 20 26.11 -16.33 -23.25
CA PHE A 20 26.19 -15.33 -22.19
C PHE A 20 25.35 -14.08 -22.53
N PHE A 21 25.41 -13.62 -23.78
CA PHE A 21 24.63 -12.47 -24.24
C PHE A 21 23.13 -12.74 -24.21
N ILE A 22 22.69 -13.95 -24.59
CA ILE A 22 21.28 -14.36 -24.51
C ILE A 22 20.81 -14.41 -23.05
N VAL A 23 21.63 -14.91 -22.12
CA VAL A 23 21.29 -14.95 -20.68
C VAL A 23 21.15 -13.54 -20.10
N VAL A 24 22.01 -12.59 -20.50
CA VAL A 24 21.89 -11.17 -20.08
C VAL A 24 20.61 -10.53 -20.62
N LEU A 25 20.25 -10.80 -21.89
CA LEU A 25 19.01 -10.28 -22.49
C LEU A 25 17.74 -10.96 -21.96
N ALA A 26 17.83 -12.23 -21.52
CA ALA A 26 16.73 -12.99 -20.95
C ALA A 26 16.53 -12.73 -19.45
N GLN A 27 17.30 -11.82 -18.85
CA GLN A 27 16.91 -11.22 -17.57
C GLN A 27 15.63 -10.43 -17.80
N ASN A 28 14.50 -11.09 -17.60
CA ASN A 28 13.20 -10.47 -17.60
C ASN A 28 13.24 -9.32 -16.59
N ASN A 29 13.16 -8.09 -17.07
CA ASN A 29 12.56 -7.04 -16.26
C ASN A 29 11.12 -7.51 -16.07
N GLU A 30 10.80 -8.12 -14.93
CA GLU A 30 9.41 -8.19 -14.51
C GLU A 30 8.89 -6.77 -14.61
N THR A 31 8.05 -6.51 -15.63
CA THR A 31 7.48 -5.19 -15.82
C THR A 31 6.62 -4.96 -14.61
N ASP A 32 7.19 -4.19 -13.69
CA ASP A 32 6.53 -3.75 -12.49
C ASP A 32 5.15 -3.19 -12.91
N PRO A 33 4.03 -3.83 -12.50
CA PRO A 33 2.70 -3.35 -12.82
C PRO A 33 2.47 -1.94 -12.25
N PHE A 34 3.38 -1.44 -11.41
CA PHE A 34 3.42 -0.09 -10.85
C PHE A 34 4.19 0.96 -11.70
N SER A 35 4.77 0.59 -12.84
CA SER A 35 5.64 1.49 -13.63
C SER A 35 4.94 2.56 -14.49
N GLY A 36 3.62 2.47 -14.72
CA GLY A 36 2.95 3.20 -15.82
C GLY A 36 1.92 4.28 -15.48
N SER A 37 1.54 4.49 -14.23
CA SER A 37 0.48 5.46 -13.89
C SER A 37 0.81 6.29 -12.65
N VAL A 38 0.36 7.54 -12.62
CA VAL A 38 0.54 8.47 -11.49
C VAL A 38 -0.05 7.91 -10.18
N ILE A 39 -1.00 6.96 -10.28
CA ILE A 39 -1.57 6.22 -9.15
C ILE A 39 -0.56 5.24 -8.54
N LEU A 40 0.44 4.79 -9.32
CA LEU A 40 1.33 3.68 -8.97
C LEU A 40 2.69 4.10 -8.40
N LYS A 41 3.00 5.41 -8.30
CA LYS A 41 4.20 5.86 -7.57
C LYS A 41 4.08 5.61 -6.05
N HIS A 42 2.86 5.39 -5.56
CA HIS A 42 2.59 5.17 -4.16
C HIS A 42 2.45 3.66 -3.89
N ARG A 43 3.43 3.10 -3.16
CA ARG A 43 3.46 1.68 -2.77
C ARG A 43 2.39 1.28 -1.76
N LEU A 44 1.71 2.26 -1.19
CA LEU A 44 0.59 2.06 -0.26
C LEU A 44 -0.68 2.52 -0.97
N LEU A 45 -1.77 1.78 -0.78
CA LEU A 45 -3.10 2.14 -1.26
C LEU A 45 -4.10 2.05 -0.10
N HIS A 46 -4.94 3.07 0.02
CA HIS A 46 -5.93 3.18 1.07
C HIS A 46 -7.22 3.79 0.51
N THR A 47 -8.34 3.16 0.81
CA THR A 47 -9.67 3.74 0.57
C THR A 47 -10.41 3.78 1.91
N PRO A 48 -10.73 4.98 2.42
CA PRO A 48 -11.53 5.09 3.64
C PRO A 48 -12.89 4.41 3.48
N PRO A 49 -13.40 3.71 4.51
CA PRO A 49 -14.77 3.17 4.50
C PRO A 49 -15.79 4.27 4.24
N LYS A 50 -16.82 3.95 3.44
CA LYS A 50 -17.91 4.89 3.14
C LYS A 50 -19.25 4.14 3.09
N PRO A 51 -20.25 4.57 3.89
CA PRO A 51 -20.19 5.56 4.96
C PRO A 51 -19.52 5.02 6.23
N LEU A 52 -18.93 5.91 7.04
CA LEU A 52 -18.55 5.61 8.42
C LEU A 52 -19.77 5.82 9.31
N PHE A 53 -20.50 4.74 9.61
CA PHE A 53 -21.65 4.81 10.49
C PHE A 53 -21.26 4.95 11.96
N GLU A 54 -22.01 5.76 12.71
CA GLU A 54 -21.93 5.75 14.16
C GLU A 54 -22.36 4.39 14.73
N ASN A 55 -21.87 4.05 15.91
CA ASN A 55 -22.23 2.82 16.64
C ASN A 55 -21.96 1.50 15.87
N ARG A 56 -21.13 1.54 14.83
CA ARG A 56 -20.69 0.36 14.05
C ARG A 56 -19.16 0.28 14.03
N SER A 57 -18.63 -0.93 14.10
CA SER A 57 -17.20 -1.15 13.88
C SER A 57 -16.86 -1.02 12.40
N HIS A 58 -15.66 -0.52 12.11
CA HIS A 58 -15.14 -0.34 10.75
C HIS A 58 -13.71 -0.84 10.66
N TYR A 59 -13.34 -1.36 9.49
CA TYR A 59 -11.95 -1.68 9.21
C TYR A 59 -11.27 -0.50 8.54
N LEU A 60 -10.14 -0.07 9.07
CA LEU A 60 -9.25 0.91 8.48
C LEU A 60 -8.07 0.13 7.91
N ASP A 61 -8.03 0.03 6.58
CA ASP A 61 -7.11 -0.87 5.88
C ASP A 61 -6.20 -0.10 4.93
N PHE A 62 -4.94 -0.49 4.83
CA PHE A 62 -4.16 -0.21 3.63
C PHE A 62 -3.61 -1.50 3.04
N ILE A 63 -3.35 -1.47 1.74
CA ILE A 63 -2.65 -2.55 1.04
C ILE A 63 -1.32 -2.02 0.51
N THR A 64 -0.35 -2.91 0.40
CA THR A 64 0.96 -2.59 -0.17
C THR A 64 1.52 -3.80 -0.91
N ASP A 65 2.36 -3.53 -1.89
CA ASP A 65 3.18 -4.49 -2.61
C ASP A 65 4.57 -4.68 -1.97
N ILE A 66 4.87 -3.96 -0.87
CA ILE A 66 6.13 -4.12 -0.13
C ILE A 66 6.21 -5.56 0.39
N PRO A 67 7.28 -6.31 0.06
CA PRO A 67 7.48 -7.67 0.55
C PRO A 67 7.37 -7.71 2.08
N GLY A 68 6.61 -8.66 2.62
CA GLY A 68 6.30 -8.69 4.05
C GLY A 68 7.54 -8.82 4.93
N ASP A 69 8.57 -9.53 4.46
CA ASP A 69 9.88 -9.65 5.10
C ASP A 69 10.70 -8.36 5.09
N SER A 70 10.34 -7.39 4.24
CA SER A 70 10.95 -6.06 4.20
C SER A 70 10.24 -5.06 5.12
N VAL A 71 9.05 -5.38 5.64
CA VAL A 71 8.30 -4.48 6.52
C VAL A 71 8.79 -4.60 7.96
N GLU A 72 9.46 -3.56 8.45
CA GLU A 72 9.92 -3.48 9.84
C GLU A 72 8.78 -3.06 10.78
N GLN A 73 7.93 -2.14 10.31
CA GLN A 73 6.86 -1.59 11.12
C GLN A 73 5.73 -1.05 10.25
N ALA A 74 4.49 -1.28 10.66
CA ALA A 74 3.33 -0.57 10.15
C ALA A 74 2.54 0.01 11.33
N ILE A 75 2.26 1.30 11.29
CA ILE A 75 1.62 2.05 12.36
C ILE A 75 0.40 2.77 11.82
N LEU A 76 -0.72 2.67 12.54
CA LEU A 76 -1.85 3.57 12.43
C LEU A 76 -1.71 4.69 13.47
N PHE A 77 -1.67 5.93 13.01
CA PHE A 77 -1.87 7.10 13.86
C PHE A 77 -3.34 7.45 13.84
N PHE A 78 -4.01 7.32 14.99
CA PHE A 78 -5.46 7.46 15.09
C PHE A 78 -5.86 8.36 16.25
N LYS A 79 -6.89 9.19 16.02
CA LYS A 79 -7.61 9.86 17.08
C LYS A 79 -9.07 10.08 16.74
N THR A 80 -9.88 10.24 17.79
CA THR A 80 -11.23 10.78 17.68
C THR A 80 -11.24 12.27 18.04
N ASN A 81 -12.34 12.98 17.83
CA ASN A 81 -12.48 14.39 18.21
C ASN A 81 -12.40 14.66 19.72
N ILE A 82 -12.55 13.64 20.56
CA ILE A 82 -12.44 13.78 22.02
C ILE A 82 -11.02 13.53 22.54
N MET A 83 -10.12 13.08 21.66
CA MET A 83 -8.71 12.83 21.99
C MET A 83 -7.87 14.06 21.62
N GLU A 84 -7.03 14.50 22.55
CA GLU A 84 -6.10 15.61 22.34
C GLU A 84 -5.06 15.24 21.25
N ASN A 85 -4.36 14.12 21.46
CA ASN A 85 -3.26 13.67 20.64
C ASN A 85 -3.61 12.40 19.84
N TYR A 86 -2.82 12.12 18.79
CA TYR A 86 -2.85 10.82 18.12
C TYR A 86 -2.37 9.73 19.07
N ARG A 87 -2.98 8.56 18.94
CA ARG A 87 -2.46 7.30 19.47
C ARG A 87 -1.88 6.49 18.34
N GLU A 88 -0.86 5.71 18.66
CA GLU A 88 -0.17 4.84 17.72
C GLU A 88 -0.59 3.39 17.94
N PHE A 89 -0.92 2.71 16.86
CA PHE A 89 -1.27 1.30 16.87
C PHE A 89 -0.39 0.57 15.87
N SER A 90 0.45 -0.34 16.37
CA SER A 90 1.13 -1.30 15.49
C SER A 90 0.07 -2.18 14.83
N ILE A 91 0.18 -2.38 13.52
CA ILE A 91 -0.72 -3.23 12.76
C ILE A 91 0.07 -4.29 12.02
N GLU A 92 -0.38 -5.53 12.12
CA GLU A 92 0.25 -6.64 11.41
C GLU A 92 -0.37 -6.80 10.03
N GLY A 93 0.48 -7.18 9.08
CA GLY A 93 0.10 -7.41 7.69
C GLY A 93 -0.05 -8.89 7.40
N THR A 94 -0.96 -9.23 6.50
CA THR A 94 -1.04 -10.58 5.92
C THR A 94 -1.21 -10.46 4.42
N HIS A 95 -0.27 -10.99 3.63
CA HIS A 95 -0.27 -10.89 2.16
C HIS A 95 -0.45 -9.45 1.65
N GLY A 96 0.26 -8.50 2.26
CA GLY A 96 0.22 -7.07 1.89
C GLY A 96 -0.98 -6.28 2.43
N LEU A 97 -1.97 -6.93 3.06
CA LEU A 97 -3.10 -6.26 3.71
C LEU A 97 -2.80 -5.98 5.18
N TYR A 98 -2.89 -4.70 5.58
CA TYR A 98 -2.76 -4.24 6.95
C TYR A 98 -4.10 -3.67 7.41
N ARG A 99 -4.62 -4.17 8.53
CA ARG A 99 -6.01 -3.92 8.96
C ARG A 99 -6.11 -3.55 10.43
N PHE A 100 -6.79 -2.44 10.71
CA PHE A 100 -7.18 -2.05 12.06
C PHE A 100 -8.70 -2.07 12.22
N LYS A 101 -9.21 -2.75 13.24
CA LYS A 101 -10.64 -2.73 13.56
C LYS A 101 -10.96 -1.59 14.53
N TYR A 102 -11.52 -0.51 14.01
CA TYR A 102 -12.11 0.53 14.83
C TYR A 102 -13.40 0.02 15.49
N ASP A 103 -13.52 0.19 16.81
CA ASP A 103 -14.74 -0.05 17.58
C ASP A 103 -15.15 1.24 18.33
N PRO A 104 -16.34 1.81 18.05
CA PRO A 104 -16.81 3.02 18.73
C PRO A 104 -17.07 2.83 20.22
N LYS A 105 -17.21 1.60 20.72
CA LYS A 105 -17.31 1.32 22.16
C LYS A 105 -15.97 1.48 22.87
N VAL A 106 -14.87 1.17 22.18
CA VAL A 106 -13.51 1.27 22.71
C VAL A 106 -12.93 2.66 22.49
N TYR A 107 -13.19 3.25 21.31
CA TYR A 107 -12.71 4.56 20.91
C TYR A 107 -13.90 5.48 20.58
N PRO A 108 -14.57 6.04 21.61
CA PRO A 108 -15.75 6.86 21.39
C PRO A 108 -15.42 8.20 20.73
N GLY A 109 -16.39 8.76 20.00
CA GLY A 109 -16.27 10.03 19.32
C GLY A 109 -17.35 10.25 18.26
N GLN A 110 -17.40 11.45 17.71
CA GLN A 110 -18.29 11.87 16.62
C GLN A 110 -17.56 11.96 15.27
N SER A 111 -16.23 12.02 15.29
CA SER A 111 -15.39 11.92 14.11
C SER A 111 -14.09 11.21 14.42
N ILE A 112 -13.44 10.73 13.37
CA ILE A 112 -12.10 10.16 13.40
C ILE A 112 -11.17 10.95 12.51
N LYS A 113 -9.91 10.97 12.92
CA LYS A 113 -8.79 11.44 12.13
C LYS A 113 -7.66 10.42 12.19
N TYR A 114 -7.15 10.02 11.03
CA TYR A 114 -6.10 9.01 10.98
C TYR A 114 -5.24 9.04 9.72
N TYR A 115 -4.06 8.44 9.82
CA TYR A 115 -3.18 8.13 8.72
C TYR A 115 -2.32 6.91 9.08
N PHE A 116 -1.71 6.30 8.08
CA PHE A 116 -0.82 5.17 8.26
C PHE A 116 0.61 5.54 7.89
N VAL A 117 1.55 4.85 8.54
CA VAL A 117 2.98 4.88 8.24
C VAL A 117 3.48 3.46 8.13
N LEU A 118 4.33 3.18 7.15
CA LEU A 118 5.03 1.91 7.01
C LEU A 118 6.53 2.17 6.84
N LYS A 119 7.34 1.47 7.61
CA LYS A 119 8.81 1.50 7.55
C LYS A 119 9.35 0.22 6.91
N SER A 120 10.26 0.38 5.97
CA SER A 120 10.94 -0.71 5.25
C SER A 120 12.39 -0.27 5.00
N GLY A 121 13.34 -0.80 5.76
CA GLY A 121 14.72 -0.32 5.76
C GLY A 121 14.79 1.17 6.10
N ASP A 122 15.53 1.92 5.29
CA ASP A 122 15.69 3.38 5.42
C ASP A 122 14.52 4.19 4.83
N THR A 123 13.51 3.52 4.25
CA THR A 123 12.37 4.20 3.62
C THR A 123 11.14 4.22 4.53
N ILE A 124 10.49 5.38 4.61
CA ILE A 124 9.22 5.59 5.31
C ILE A 124 8.15 5.96 4.29
N TYR A 125 7.07 5.20 4.28
CA TYR A 125 5.89 5.43 3.46
C TYR A 125 4.75 5.93 4.34
N GLY A 126 3.89 6.81 3.79
CA GLY A 126 2.71 7.31 4.49
C GLY A 126 1.50 7.38 3.57
N ILE A 127 0.30 7.22 4.14
CA ILE A 127 -0.96 7.30 3.39
C ILE A 127 -2.13 7.74 4.31
N PRO A 128 -3.11 8.55 3.86
CA PRO A 128 -3.33 9.08 2.50
C PRO A 128 -2.38 10.19 2.10
N LEU A 129 -2.13 10.28 0.79
CA LEU A 129 -1.38 11.37 0.17
C LEU A 129 -2.33 12.22 -0.69
N ASN A 130 -2.10 13.52 -0.75
CA ASN A 130 -2.81 14.41 -1.66
C ASN A 130 -2.19 14.36 -3.08
N SER A 131 -2.71 15.16 -4.01
CA SER A 131 -2.21 15.24 -5.40
C SER A 131 -0.75 15.71 -5.52
N GLN A 132 -0.18 16.30 -4.46
CA GLN A 132 1.22 16.73 -4.39
C GLN A 132 2.11 15.68 -3.70
N GLY A 133 1.58 14.52 -3.33
CA GLY A 133 2.32 13.49 -2.59
C GLY A 133 2.53 13.82 -1.11
N LYS A 134 1.86 14.84 -0.57
CA LYS A 134 1.95 15.20 0.85
C LYS A 134 0.96 14.36 1.67
N LEU A 135 1.43 13.86 2.82
CA LEU A 135 0.59 13.18 3.80
C LEU A 135 -0.54 14.10 4.28
N VAL A 136 -1.78 13.67 4.07
CA VAL A 136 -2.98 14.33 4.55
C VAL A 136 -3.84 13.30 5.26
N PRO A 137 -4.00 13.39 6.59
CA PRO A 137 -4.83 12.46 7.33
C PRO A 137 -6.27 12.44 6.82
N VAL A 138 -6.88 11.26 6.83
CA VAL A 138 -8.33 11.12 6.67
C VAL A 138 -8.99 11.85 7.83
N GLU A 139 -9.98 12.68 7.54
CA GLU A 139 -10.84 13.30 8.55
C GLU A 139 -12.30 13.10 8.15
N LYS A 140 -13.06 12.38 8.98
CA LYS A 140 -14.45 12.00 8.68
C LYS A 140 -15.32 12.00 9.92
N ARG A 141 -16.53 12.56 9.77
CA ARG A 141 -17.62 12.46 10.74
C ARG A 141 -18.33 11.12 10.62
N PHE A 142 -18.79 10.60 11.74
CA PHE A 142 -19.71 9.47 11.74
C PHE A 142 -21.11 9.92 11.30
N ILE A 143 -21.83 9.00 10.68
CA ILE A 143 -23.16 9.23 10.11
C ILE A 143 -24.16 8.35 10.84
N ASP A 144 -25.29 8.92 11.25
CA ASP A 144 -26.44 8.13 11.73
C ASP A 144 -26.96 7.24 10.59
N PRO A 145 -26.91 5.90 10.73
CA PRO A 145 -27.38 4.99 9.69
C PRO A 145 -28.86 5.20 9.34
N ILE A 146 -29.72 5.53 10.32
CA ILE A 146 -31.15 5.76 10.10
C ILE A 146 -31.34 6.98 9.20
N GLN A 147 -30.63 8.08 9.49
CA GLN A 147 -30.72 9.30 8.68
C GLN A 147 -30.15 9.08 7.28
N TYR A 148 -29.04 8.35 7.16
CA TYR A 148 -28.42 8.03 5.87
C TYR A 148 -29.39 7.31 4.92
N TYR A 149 -30.05 6.24 5.39
CA TYR A 149 -30.98 5.49 4.55
C TYR A 149 -32.27 6.28 4.25
N LYS A 150 -32.78 7.07 5.21
CA LYS A 150 -33.92 7.99 4.96
C LYS A 150 -33.62 8.98 3.85
N GLN A 151 -32.41 9.56 3.82
CA GLN A 151 -32.01 10.50 2.77
C GLN A 151 -31.90 9.81 1.40
N ARG A 152 -31.26 8.63 1.32
CA ARG A 152 -31.17 7.88 0.05
C ARG A 152 -32.54 7.47 -0.49
N ALA A 153 -33.47 7.06 0.38
CA ALA A 153 -34.82 6.70 -0.03
C ALA A 153 -35.61 7.89 -0.62
N ARG A 154 -35.28 9.13 -0.23
CA ARG A 154 -35.89 10.35 -0.78
C ARG A 154 -35.29 10.74 -2.14
N MET A 155 -34.00 10.49 -2.36
CA MET A 155 -33.31 10.82 -3.63
C MET A 155 -33.59 9.83 -4.76
N ASN A 156 -33.99 8.60 -4.42
CA ASN A 156 -34.34 7.57 -5.39
C ASN A 156 -35.84 7.56 -5.75
N ARG A 157 -36.58 8.61 -5.35
CA ARG A 157 -37.95 8.88 -5.77
C ARG A 157 -37.95 10.05 -6.73
#